data_AF-N2AL83-F1
#
_entry.id   AF-N2AL83-F1
#
_cell.length_a   1.000
_cell.length_b   1.000
_cell.length_c   1.000
_cell.angle_alpha   90.00
_cell.angle_beta   90.00
_cell.angle_gamma   90.00
#
_symmetry.space_group_name_H-M   'P 1'
#
loop_
_entity.id
_entity.type
_entity.pdbx_description
1 polymer ?
#
loop_
_entity_poly.entity_id
_entity_poly.type
_entity_poly.pdbx_seq_one_letter_code
_entity_poly.pdbx_strand_id
1 'polypeptide(L)'
;MAKIDNAVRIVEFESEYDLYSQMENDLNTYFNEEYTKCFKLKNFQLIDRNHAILYFEEDPNIIMSRFIYNGEVLDVEDILGINFFSLQEILLIDSLGVITISDTEYDIEKIEYTVDIYGSRHADIYLS
;
A
#
# COMPACT_ATOMS: atom_id res chain seq x y z
N MET A 1 -3.10 -13.72 -17.15
CA MET A 1 -1.79 -13.45 -16.52
C MET A 1 -1.80 -11.98 -16.18
N ALA A 2 -1.84 -11.62 -14.89
CA ALA A 2 -1.77 -10.21 -14.49
C ALA A 2 -0.35 -9.70 -14.80
N LYS A 3 -0.24 -8.50 -15.36
CA LYS A 3 1.05 -7.85 -15.62
C LYS A 3 1.57 -7.37 -14.27
N ILE A 4 2.73 -7.88 -13.84
CA ILE A 4 3.44 -7.39 -12.64
C ILE A 4 4.29 -6.21 -13.09
N ASP A 5 4.05 -5.04 -12.51
CA ASP A 5 4.83 -3.86 -12.84
C ASP A 5 6.15 -3.83 -12.08
N ASN A 6 7.18 -3.29 -12.73
CA ASN A 6 8.52 -3.14 -12.18
C ASN A 6 8.93 -1.68 -12.31
N ALA A 7 9.68 -1.18 -11.32
CA ALA A 7 10.25 0.15 -11.35
C ALA A 7 11.75 0.09 -11.06
N VAL A 8 12.51 0.91 -11.77
CA VAL A 8 13.95 1.08 -11.54
C VAL A 8 14.20 2.56 -11.27
N ARG A 9 14.98 2.85 -10.22
CA ARG A 9 15.39 4.20 -9.85
C ARG A 9 16.89 4.26 -9.73
N ILE A 10 17.48 5.35 -10.23
CA ILE A 10 18.83 5.74 -9.88
C ILE A 10 18.68 6.89 -8.90
N VAL A 11 19.22 6.73 -7.70
CA VAL A 11 19.14 7.71 -6.63
C VAL A 11 20.53 8.20 -6.27
N GLU A 12 20.64 9.50 -6.04
CA GLU A 12 21.78 10.13 -5.39
C GLU A 12 21.44 10.29 -3.91
N PHE A 13 22.39 10.03 -3.02
CA PHE A 13 22.20 10.14 -1.58
C PHE A 13 23.47 10.60 -0.86
N GLU A 14 23.28 11.41 0.19
CA GLU A 14 24.39 11.92 1.02
C GLU A 14 24.66 11.05 2.25
N SER A 15 23.67 10.29 2.70
CA SER A 15 23.74 9.44 3.89
C SER A 15 22.85 8.20 3.74
N GLU A 16 23.02 7.22 4.62
CA GLU A 16 22.12 6.07 4.68
C GLU A 16 20.67 6.50 4.94
N TYR A 17 20.47 7.52 5.80
CA TYR A 17 19.14 8.04 6.09
C TYR A 17 18.46 8.62 4.86
N ASP A 18 19.21 9.41 4.08
CA ASP A 18 18.73 9.98 2.82
C ASP A 18 18.37 8.86 1.82
N LEU A 19 19.23 7.84 1.69
CA LEU A 19 18.94 6.68 0.86
C LEU A 19 17.64 5.97 1.27
N TYR A 20 17.43 5.73 2.57
CA TYR A 20 16.20 5.11 3.06
C TYR A 20 14.98 5.99 2.81
N SER A 21 15.09 7.31 2.99
CA SER A 21 14.01 8.24 2.64
C SER A 21 13.68 8.21 1.15
N GLN A 22 14.67 8.08 0.27
CA GLN A 22 14.44 7.93 -1.17
C GLN A 22 13.75 6.61 -1.50
N MET A 23 14.13 5.52 -0.82
CA MET A 23 13.45 4.22 -0.99
C MET A 23 11.99 4.28 -0.54
N GLU A 24 11.71 4.95 0.57
CA GLU A 24 10.37 5.06 1.15
C GLU A 24 9.38 5.75 0.20
N ASN A 25 9.81 6.75 -0.57
CA ASN A 25 8.98 7.45 -1.54
C ASN A 25 8.35 6.53 -2.61
N ASP A 26 9.03 5.44 -3.01
CA ASP A 26 8.50 4.47 -3.98
C ASP A 26 7.74 3.30 -3.30
N LEU A 27 7.92 3.11 -1.98
CA LEU A 27 7.22 2.07 -1.22
C LEU A 27 5.87 2.56 -0.70
N ASN A 28 5.77 3.84 -0.35
CA ASN A 28 4.54 4.49 0.07
C ASN A 28 3.74 4.92 -1.16
N THR A 29 2.46 4.58 -1.19
CA THR A 29 1.55 4.98 -2.27
C THR A 29 0.23 5.48 -1.69
N TYR A 30 -0.38 6.48 -2.34
CA TYR A 30 -1.61 7.09 -1.86
C TYR A 30 -2.77 6.90 -2.83
N PHE A 31 -4.01 6.73 -2.36
CA PHE A 31 -5.18 6.70 -3.27
C PHE A 31 -5.22 7.97 -4.14
N ASN A 32 -5.64 7.79 -5.40
CA ASN A 32 -5.83 8.85 -6.39
C ASN A 32 -4.57 9.49 -6.98
N GLU A 33 -3.37 8.97 -6.72
CA GLU A 33 -2.20 9.33 -7.52
C GLU A 33 -2.17 8.55 -8.85
N GLU A 34 -1.34 8.97 -9.80
CA GLU A 34 -1.22 8.26 -11.09
C GLU A 34 -0.49 6.91 -10.97
N TYR A 35 0.18 6.64 -9.83
CA TYR A 35 1.09 5.50 -9.64
C TYR A 35 0.94 4.83 -8.27
N THR A 36 -0.26 4.32 -7.96
CA THR A 36 -0.66 3.87 -6.61
C THR A 36 -0.42 2.38 -6.34
N LYS A 37 0.67 1.83 -6.88
CA LYS A 37 0.97 0.40 -6.77
C LYS A 37 1.76 0.09 -5.51
N CYS A 38 1.33 -0.90 -4.75
CA CYS A 38 2.12 -1.42 -3.64
C CYS A 38 3.40 -2.09 -4.18
N PHE A 39 4.54 -1.42 -4.04
CA PHE A 39 5.84 -1.96 -4.44
C PHE A 39 6.54 -2.64 -3.26
N LYS A 40 7.43 -3.57 -3.59
CA LYS A 40 8.48 -4.05 -2.70
C LYS A 40 9.84 -3.83 -3.32
N LEU A 41 10.83 -3.53 -2.49
CA LEU A 41 12.22 -3.51 -2.92
C LEU A 41 12.67 -4.95 -3.22
N LYS A 42 13.09 -5.19 -4.46
CA LYS A 42 13.61 -6.48 -4.93
C LYS A 42 15.11 -6.59 -4.78
N ASN A 43 15.80 -5.51 -5.13
CA ASN A 43 17.25 -5.48 -5.13
C ASN A 43 17.74 -4.05 -4.97
N PHE A 44 18.95 -3.94 -4.45
CA PHE A 44 19.67 -2.70 -4.23
C PHE A 44 21.11 -2.88 -4.67
N GLN A 45 21.64 -1.95 -5.44
CA GLN A 45 23.02 -1.98 -5.89
C GLN A 45 23.66 -0.60 -5.79
N LEU A 46 24.74 -0.50 -5.01
CA LEU A 46 25.60 0.68 -5.02
C LEU A 46 26.35 0.78 -6.35
N ILE A 47 26.29 1.96 -6.95
CA ILE A 47 27.11 2.33 -8.11
C ILE A 47 28.45 2.88 -7.58
N ASP A 48 28.39 3.77 -6.60
CA ASP A 48 29.53 4.32 -5.89
C ASP A 48 29.15 4.71 -4.44
N ARG A 49 29.87 5.66 -3.83
CA ARG A 49 29.63 6.10 -2.43
C ARG A 49 28.32 6.87 -2.23
N ASN A 50 27.80 7.48 -3.28
CA ASN A 50 26.68 8.42 -3.22
C ASN A 50 25.58 8.11 -4.25
N HIS A 51 25.71 7.02 -5.01
CA HIS A 51 24.73 6.63 -6.01
C HIS A 51 24.34 5.16 -5.88
N ALA A 52 23.05 4.88 -6.06
CA ALA A 52 22.51 3.53 -6.06
C ALA A 52 21.44 3.30 -7.13
N ILE A 53 21.29 2.04 -7.52
CA ILE A 53 20.17 1.54 -8.32
C ILE A 53 19.21 0.80 -7.39
N LEU A 54 17.95 1.22 -7.38
CA LEU A 54 16.86 0.57 -6.67
C LEU A 54 15.99 -0.19 -7.68
N TYR A 55 15.72 -1.46 -7.40
CA TYR A 55 14.83 -2.29 -8.20
C TYR A 55 13.59 -2.62 -7.38
N PHE A 56 12.43 -2.27 -7.90
CA PHE A 56 11.13 -2.53 -7.28
C PHE A 56 10.27 -3.42 -8.17
N GLU A 57 9.46 -4.26 -7.54
CA GLU A 57 8.41 -5.05 -8.18
C GLU A 57 7.12 -4.83 -7.41
N GLU A 58 5.99 -4.72 -8.13
CA GLU A 58 4.67 -4.70 -7.52
C GLU A 58 4.48 -5.95 -6.64
N ASP A 59 4.04 -5.78 -5.40
CA ASP A 59 3.71 -6.90 -4.53
C ASP A 59 2.28 -7.38 -4.80
N PRO A 60 2.09 -8.59 -5.36
CA PRO A 60 0.75 -9.13 -5.60
C PRO A 60 -0.01 -9.46 -4.32
N ASN A 61 0.66 -9.58 -3.18
CA ASN A 61 0.04 -10.04 -1.92
C ASN A 61 -0.39 -8.91 -1.01
N ILE A 62 0.09 -7.68 -1.25
CA ILE A 62 -0.33 -6.49 -0.51
C ILE A 62 -1.36 -5.74 -1.35
N ILE A 63 -2.37 -5.21 -0.67
CA ILE A 63 -3.39 -4.39 -1.28
C ILE A 63 -3.69 -3.18 -0.40
N MET A 64 -3.80 -2.04 -1.07
CA MET A 64 -4.20 -0.79 -0.44
C MET A 64 -5.68 -0.86 -0.05
N SER A 65 -6.03 -0.49 1.16
CA SER A 65 -7.39 -0.64 1.68
C SER A 65 -7.83 0.61 2.40
N ARG A 66 -9.14 0.87 2.33
CA ARG A 66 -9.78 1.96 3.08
C ARG A 66 -11.06 1.46 3.74
N PHE A 67 -11.35 2.01 4.92
CA PHE A 67 -12.56 1.72 5.67
C PHE A 67 -13.61 2.78 5.38
N ILE A 68 -14.84 2.35 5.12
CA ILE A 68 -15.95 3.23 4.77
C ILE A 68 -17.08 3.03 5.78
N TYR A 69 -17.42 4.07 6.52
CA TYR A 69 -18.50 4.06 7.50
C TYR A 69 -19.43 5.26 7.24
N ASN A 70 -20.74 5.01 7.17
CA ASN A 70 -21.75 6.02 6.81
C ASN A 70 -21.45 6.76 5.49
N GLY A 71 -20.77 6.10 4.55
CA GLY A 71 -20.37 6.67 3.26
C GLY A 71 -19.13 7.58 3.31
N GLU A 72 -18.49 7.72 4.48
CA GLU A 72 -17.26 8.48 4.66
C GLU A 72 -16.07 7.53 4.88
N VAL A 73 -14.89 7.92 4.39
CA VAL A 73 -13.65 7.16 4.63
C VAL A 73 -13.18 7.44 6.05
N LEU A 74 -12.97 6.38 6.85
CA LEU A 74 -12.39 6.51 8.17
C LEU A 74 -10.86 6.65 8.07
N ASP A 75 -10.34 7.71 8.67
CA ASP A 75 -8.91 7.87 8.91
C ASP A 75 -8.51 7.03 10.13
N VAL A 76 -7.68 6.01 9.91
CA VAL A 76 -7.03 5.24 10.98
C VAL A 76 -5.67 5.88 11.24
N GLU A 77 -5.32 6.16 12.50
CA GLU A 77 -4.14 6.96 12.85
C GLU A 77 -2.80 6.44 12.27
N ASP A 78 -1.88 7.39 12.07
CA ASP A 78 -0.51 7.36 11.53
C ASP A 78 -0.29 7.45 10.00
N ILE A 79 -1.29 7.19 9.14
CA ILE A 79 -1.22 7.57 7.72
C ILE A 79 -2.63 7.95 7.24
N LEU A 80 -2.81 9.18 6.70
CA LEU A 80 -4.08 9.67 6.16
C LEU A 80 -4.76 8.60 5.28
N GLY A 81 -5.86 8.02 5.79
CA GLY A 81 -6.87 7.26 5.04
C GLY A 81 -6.47 5.91 4.41
N ILE A 82 -5.27 5.37 4.64
CA ILE A 82 -4.77 4.22 3.87
C ILE A 82 -4.14 3.16 4.76
N ASN A 83 -4.72 1.96 4.70
CA ASN A 83 -4.19 0.78 5.35
C ASN A 83 -3.68 -0.21 4.29
N PHE A 84 -2.43 -0.65 4.43
CA PHE A 84 -1.89 -1.73 3.62
C PHE A 84 -2.13 -3.05 4.32
N PHE A 85 -2.90 -3.93 3.69
CA PHE A 85 -3.14 -5.28 4.19
C PHE A 85 -2.62 -6.30 3.20
N SER A 86 -2.13 -7.40 3.72
CA SER A 86 -2.00 -8.62 2.95
C SER A 86 -3.36 -9.18 2.58
N LEU A 87 -3.44 -9.92 1.48
CA LEU A 87 -4.65 -10.65 1.11
C LEU A 87 -5.12 -11.59 2.22
N GLN A 88 -4.19 -12.17 3.00
CA GLN A 88 -4.51 -13.02 4.14
C GLN A 88 -5.17 -12.23 5.28
N GLU A 89 -4.71 -11.01 5.56
CA GLU A 89 -5.33 -10.15 6.58
C GLU A 89 -6.74 -9.74 6.16
N ILE A 90 -6.98 -9.41 4.90
CA ILE A 90 -8.33 -9.09 4.43
C ILE A 90 -9.26 -10.31 4.51
N LEU A 91 -8.77 -11.50 4.13
CA LEU A 91 -9.54 -12.74 4.29
C LEU A 91 -9.85 -13.03 5.76
N LEU A 92 -8.94 -12.68 6.68
CA LEU A 92 -9.18 -12.81 8.11
C LEU A 92 -10.26 -11.82 8.56
N ILE A 93 -10.20 -10.56 8.15
CA ILE A 93 -11.23 -9.54 8.43
C ILE A 93 -12.61 -10.01 7.96
N ASP A 94 -12.69 -10.49 6.70
CA ASP A 94 -13.93 -11.06 6.14
C ASP A 94 -14.45 -12.25 6.96
N SER A 95 -13.55 -13.14 7.38
CA SER A 95 -13.93 -14.33 8.15
C SER A 95 -14.38 -14.03 9.58
N LEU A 96 -13.83 -12.99 10.20
CA LEU A 96 -14.22 -12.54 11.54
C LEU A 96 -15.53 -11.77 11.51
N GLY A 97 -15.78 -11.03 10.42
CA GLY A 97 -16.98 -10.23 10.25
C GLY A 97 -17.01 -8.96 11.12
N VAL A 98 -15.94 -8.69 11.88
CA VAL A 98 -15.79 -7.51 12.73
C VAL A 98 -14.36 -6.98 12.68
N ILE A 99 -14.18 -5.69 12.93
CA ILE A 99 -12.86 -5.05 13.10
C ILE A 99 -12.91 -3.99 14.19
N THR A 100 -11.83 -3.87 14.96
CA THR A 100 -11.66 -2.78 15.94
C THR A 100 -10.75 -1.70 15.37
N ILE A 101 -11.24 -0.47 15.29
CA ILE A 101 -10.50 0.72 14.85
C ILE A 101 -10.64 1.79 15.93
N SER A 102 -9.50 2.30 16.44
CA SER A 102 -9.47 3.35 17.48
C SER A 102 -10.40 3.06 18.66
N ASP A 103 -10.29 1.86 19.23
CA ASP A 103 -11.11 1.33 20.33
C ASP A 103 -12.62 1.19 20.05
N THR A 104 -13.05 1.35 18.79
CA THR A 104 -14.43 1.15 18.35
C THR A 104 -14.53 -0.12 17.52
N GLU A 105 -15.44 -1.02 17.88
CA GLU A 105 -15.76 -2.22 17.10
C GLU A 105 -16.80 -1.89 16.03
N TYR A 106 -16.53 -2.35 14.81
CA TYR A 106 -17.40 -2.20 13.64
C TYR A 106 -17.71 -3.58 13.06
N ASP A 107 -18.96 -3.77 12.63
CA ASP A 107 -19.33 -4.94 11.85
C ASP A 107 -18.90 -4.74 10.39
N ILE A 108 -18.40 -5.80 9.75
CA ILE A 108 -18.05 -5.79 8.32
C ILE A 108 -19.32 -6.08 7.51
N GLU A 109 -19.83 -5.09 6.79
CA GLU A 109 -20.96 -5.28 5.89
C GLU A 109 -20.54 -5.95 4.58
N LYS A 110 -19.42 -5.48 4.01
CA LYS A 110 -18.95 -5.89 2.69
C LYS A 110 -17.49 -5.52 2.48
N ILE A 111 -16.78 -6.37 1.74
CA ILE A 111 -15.47 -6.03 1.17
C ILE A 111 -15.56 -6.06 -0.36
N GLU A 112 -15.23 -4.94 -1.00
CA GLU A 112 -15.15 -4.83 -2.46
C GLU A 112 -13.69 -4.75 -2.92
N TYR A 113 -13.29 -5.71 -3.76
CA TYR A 113 -11.99 -5.68 -4.42
C TYR A 113 -12.11 -5.00 -5.78
N THR A 114 -11.34 -3.93 -5.97
CA THR A 114 -11.42 -3.08 -7.17
C THR A 114 -10.04 -2.91 -7.81
N VAL A 115 -10.06 -2.76 -9.13
CA VAL A 115 -8.92 -2.29 -9.91
C VAL A 115 -9.32 -0.98 -10.56
N ASP A 116 -8.59 0.09 -10.29
CA ASP A 116 -8.89 1.40 -10.86
C ASP A 116 -8.46 1.52 -12.34
N ILE A 117 -8.72 2.68 -12.93
CA ILE A 117 -8.37 2.97 -14.33
C ILE A 117 -6.86 2.97 -14.60
N TYR A 118 -6.02 3.10 -13.56
CA TYR A 118 -4.56 3.07 -13.64
C TYR A 118 -4.00 1.66 -13.39
N GLY A 119 -4.88 0.68 -13.15
CA GLY A 119 -4.51 -0.70 -12.88
C GLY A 119 -4.02 -0.93 -11.46
N SER A 120 -4.33 -0.03 -10.53
CA SER A 120 -3.99 -0.19 -9.11
C SER A 120 -5.10 -0.92 -8.37
N ARG A 121 -4.67 -1.85 -7.51
CA ARG A 121 -5.55 -2.75 -6.76
C ARG A 121 -5.83 -2.15 -5.39
N HIS A 122 -7.10 -2.11 -5.02
CA HIS A 122 -7.50 -1.70 -3.68
C HIS A 122 -8.71 -2.47 -3.17
N ALA A 123 -8.91 -2.44 -1.84
CA ALA A 123 -10.07 -3.00 -1.17
C ALA A 123 -10.85 -1.90 -0.43
N ASP A 124 -12.14 -1.81 -0.72
CA ASP A 124 -13.09 -0.96 0.00
C ASP A 124 -13.82 -1.82 1.04
N ILE A 125 -13.59 -1.53 2.32
CA ILE A 125 -14.16 -2.29 3.44
C ILE A 125 -15.28 -1.44 4.07
N TYR A 126 -16.51 -1.87 3.86
CA TYR A 126 -17.72 -1.20 4.34
C TYR A 126 -18.09 -1.67 5.74
N LEU A 127 -18.36 -0.71 6.62
CA LEU A 127 -18.58 -0.90 8.05
C LEU A 127 -19.98 -0.43 8.47
N SER A 128 -20.55 -1.07 9.50
CA SER A 128 -21.77 -0.65 10.19
C SER A 128 -21.61 -0.54 11.70
#